data_AF-A0A4Z1HGC5-F1
#
_entry.id   AF-A0A4Z1HGC5-F1
#
_cell.length_a   1.000
_cell.length_b   1.000
_cell.length_c   1.000
_cell.angle_alpha   90.00
_cell.angle_beta   90.00
_cell.angle_gamma   90.00
#
_symmetry.space_group_name_H-M   'P 1'
#
loop_
_entity.id
_entity.type
_entity.pdbx_description
1 polymer ?
#
loop_
_entity_poly.entity_id
_entity_poly.type
_entity_poly.pdbx_seq_one_letter_code
_entity_poly.pdbx_strand_id
1 'polypeptide(L)'
;MIVISRPSRHFLAKKVDELIRDFELLRPHKRVSSAEYRQAKKNLDGMMERLHAQINEDRETVERLRLRLPELEAAKIRAAENGDHESWNEIDREHQAISIRADRIAAEIHSMGRDIEKISILVIENDIM
;
A
#
# COMPACT_ATOMS: atom_id res chain seq x y z
N MET A 1 8.46 -26.71 -0.29
CA MET A 1 9.31 -25.49 -0.34
C MET A 1 8.40 -24.30 -0.09
N ILE A 2 8.42 -23.74 1.12
CA ILE A 2 7.60 -22.58 1.46
C ILE A 2 8.31 -21.37 0.85
N VAL A 3 7.80 -20.89 -0.28
CA VAL A 3 8.20 -19.58 -0.80
C VAL A 3 7.60 -18.57 0.16
N ILE A 4 8.40 -18.09 1.11
CA ILE A 4 8.07 -16.91 1.90
C ILE A 4 8.02 -15.77 0.89
N SER A 5 6.83 -15.48 0.38
CA SER A 5 6.61 -14.36 -0.53
C SER A 5 7.14 -13.12 0.17
N ARG A 6 8.16 -12.48 -0.42
CA ARG A 6 8.68 -11.21 0.09
C ARG A 6 7.47 -10.29 0.29
N PRO A 7 7.32 -9.63 1.44
CA PRO A 7 6.19 -8.72 1.64
C PRO A 7 6.18 -7.73 0.48
N SER A 8 5.06 -7.67 -0.24
CA SER A 8 4.87 -6.74 -1.36
C SER A 8 5.18 -5.33 -0.84
N ARG A 9 6.34 -4.81 -1.25
CA ARG A 9 6.74 -3.44 -0.91
C ARG A 9 6.07 -2.51 -1.91
N HIS A 10 5.42 -1.47 -1.41
CA HIS A 10 4.86 -0.43 -2.27
C HIS A 10 5.98 0.38 -2.93
N PHE A 11 5.66 1.10 -4.01
CA PHE A 11 6.64 1.81 -4.84
C PHE A 11 7.39 2.94 -4.10
N LEU A 12 6.80 3.50 -3.02
CA LEU A 12 7.46 4.52 -2.18
C LEU A 12 8.41 3.94 -1.13
N ALA A 13 8.42 2.62 -0.91
CA ALA A 13 9.09 2.02 0.25
C ALA A 13 10.61 2.31 0.29
N LYS A 14 11.26 2.36 -0.87
CA LYS A 14 12.69 2.73 -0.95
C LYS A 14 12.94 4.15 -0.44
N LYS A 15 12.09 5.09 -0.85
CA LYS A 15 12.22 6.50 -0.44
C LYS A 15 11.89 6.68 1.05
N VAL A 16 10.94 5.90 1.57
CA VAL A 16 10.67 5.84 3.01
C VAL A 16 11.92 5.38 3.77
N ASP A 17 12.54 4.27 3.36
CA ASP A 17 13.75 3.74 4.00
C ASP A 17 14.89 4.77 4.00
N GLU A 18 15.07 5.49 2.89
CA GLU A 18 16.08 6.54 2.77
C GLU A 18 15.82 7.67 3.77
N LEU A 19 14.60 8.19 3.83
CA LEU A 19 14.26 9.28 4.75
C LEU A 19 14.35 8.87 6.22
N ILE A 20 13.93 7.64 6.55
CA ILE A 20 14.05 7.10 7.91
C ILE A 20 15.53 7.03 8.31
N ARG A 21 16.38 6.44 7.46
CA ARG A 21 17.81 6.31 7.72
C ARG A 21 18.46 7.69 7.90
N ASP A 22 18.16 8.63 7.01
CA ASP A 22 18.73 9.99 7.07
C ASP A 22 18.29 10.71 8.35
N PHE A 23 17.05 10.51 8.79
CA PHE A 23 16.54 11.08 10.03
C PHE A 23 17.18 10.46 11.28
N GLU A 24 17.36 9.13 11.30
CA GLU A 24 18.02 8.42 12.40
C GLU A 24 19.47 8.87 12.59
N LEU A 25 20.21 9.13 11.50
CA LEU A 25 21.58 9.66 11.56
C LEU A 25 21.65 11.03 12.24
N LEU A 26 20.58 11.83 12.13
CA LEU A 26 20.50 13.16 12.74
C LEU A 26 20.00 13.13 14.19
N ARG A 27 19.50 11.98 14.68
CA ARG A 27 18.95 11.81 16.03
C ARG A 27 19.91 12.25 17.15
N PRO A 28 21.22 11.91 17.12
CA PRO A 28 22.17 12.37 18.15
C PRO A 28 22.37 13.89 18.17
N HIS A 29 22.12 14.56 17.05
CA HIS A 29 22.35 16.01 16.87
C HIS A 29 21.10 16.85 17.16
N LYS A 30 19.99 16.23 17.59
CA LYS A 30 18.70 16.87 17.91
C LYS A 30 18.84 18.11 18.81
N ARG A 31 19.68 18.04 19.84
CA ARG A 31 19.90 19.13 20.83
C ARG A 31 20.51 20.39 20.23
N VAL A 32 21.17 20.28 19.07
CA VAL A 32 21.78 21.42 18.39
C VAL A 32 20.77 22.16 17.51
N SER A 33 19.52 21.68 17.41
CA SER A 33 18.44 22.28 16.58
C SER A 33 18.96 22.68 15.19
N SER A 34 19.74 21.81 14.56
CA SER A 34 20.27 22.10 13.23
C SER A 34 19.11 22.24 12.25
N ALA A 35 19.24 23.18 11.30
CA ALA A 35 18.27 23.34 10.22
C ALA A 35 18.02 22.00 9.48
N GLU A 36 19.05 21.14 9.42
CA GLU A 36 19.01 19.80 8.85
C GLU A 36 18.02 18.87 9.56
N TYR A 37 18.00 18.86 10.90
CA TYR A 37 17.05 18.04 11.65
C TYR A 37 15.59 18.47 11.42
N ARG A 38 15.33 19.79 11.41
CA ARG A 38 14.00 20.33 11.10
C ARG A 38 13.56 20.00 9.68
N GLN A 39 14.49 20.08 8.73
CA GLN A 39 14.22 19.74 7.34
C GLN A 39 13.96 18.24 7.17
N ALA A 40 14.71 17.37 7.86
CA ALA A 40 14.48 15.93 7.84
C ALA A 40 13.13 15.54 8.46
N LYS A 41 12.73 16.16 9.58
CA LYS A 41 11.36 16.01 10.14
C LYS A 41 10.30 16.41 9.11
N LYS A 42 10.43 17.59 8.49
CA LYS A 42 9.51 18.07 7.45
C LYS A 42 9.43 17.11 6.25
N ASN A 43 10.55 16.50 5.87
CA ASN A 43 10.57 15.52 4.79
C ASN A 43 9.82 14.23 5.16
N LEU A 44 9.92 13.78 6.42
CA LEU A 44 9.16 12.65 6.94
C LEU A 44 7.65 12.95 7.01
N ASP A 45 7.27 14.13 7.51
CA ASP A 45 5.86 14.56 7.55
C ASP A 45 5.27 14.59 6.13
N GLY A 46 5.98 15.21 5.18
CA GLY A 46 5.57 15.22 3.78
C GLY A 46 5.57 13.85 3.10
N MET A 47 6.33 12.88 3.60
CA MET A 47 6.23 11.48 3.15
C MET A 47 4.98 10.81 3.71
N MET A 48 4.65 11.05 4.97
CA MET A 48 3.44 10.52 5.61
C MET A 48 2.18 10.99 4.88
N GLU A 49 2.09 12.27 4.51
CA GLU A 49 0.99 12.82 3.72
C GLU A 49 0.83 12.10 2.36
N ARG A 50 1.94 11.83 1.66
CA ARG A 50 1.93 11.11 0.38
C ARG A 50 1.46 9.67 0.53
N LEU A 51 1.91 8.98 1.59
CA LEU A 51 1.47 7.62 1.87
C LEU A 51 -0.03 7.57 2.16
N HIS A 52 -0.56 8.53 2.93
CA HIS A 52 -2.00 8.63 3.19
C HIS A 52 -2.80 8.91 1.91
N ALA A 53 -2.34 9.84 1.07
CA ALA A 53 -2.98 10.12 -0.21
C ALA A 53 -3.04 8.87 -1.10
N GLN A 54 -1.91 8.16 -1.24
CA GLN A 54 -1.86 6.93 -2.03
C GLN A 54 -2.76 5.83 -1.47
N ILE A 55 -2.77 5.63 -0.14
CA ILE A 55 -3.66 4.67 0.51
C ILE A 55 -5.13 4.97 0.18
N ASN A 56 -5.53 6.24 0.15
CA ASN A 56 -6.91 6.60 -0.17
C ASN A 56 -7.26 6.26 -1.63
N GLU A 57 -6.40 6.63 -2.59
CA GLU A 57 -6.58 6.30 -4.00
C GLU A 57 -6.63 4.77 -4.25
N ASP A 58 -5.74 4.04 -3.58
CA ASP A 58 -5.67 2.59 -3.66
C ASP A 58 -6.92 1.93 -3.07
N ARG A 59 -7.45 2.45 -1.94
CA ARG A 59 -8.70 1.99 -1.33
C ARG A 59 -9.88 2.19 -2.27
N GLU A 60 -10.02 3.37 -2.87
CA GLU A 60 -11.07 3.62 -3.87
C GLU A 60 -10.95 2.67 -5.07
N THR A 61 -9.73 2.35 -5.47
CA THR A 61 -9.48 1.40 -6.56
C THR A 61 -9.88 -0.02 -6.15
N VAL A 62 -9.53 -0.48 -4.95
CA VAL A 62 -9.94 -1.79 -4.43
C VAL A 62 -11.46 -1.90 -4.34
N GLU A 63 -12.14 -0.87 -3.84
CA GLU A 63 -13.60 -0.89 -3.74
C GLU A 63 -14.27 -0.95 -5.11
N ARG A 64 -13.79 -0.19 -6.10
CA ARG A 64 -14.28 -0.31 -7.49
C ARG A 64 -14.08 -1.70 -8.07
N LEU A 65 -12.93 -2.32 -7.83
CA LEU A 65 -12.65 -3.69 -8.28
C LEU A 65 -13.59 -4.69 -7.61
N ARG A 66 -13.83 -4.55 -6.30
CA ARG A 66 -14.73 -5.41 -5.54
C ARG A 66 -16.18 -5.31 -6.00
N LEU A 67 -16.64 -4.12 -6.36
CA LEU A 67 -17.99 -3.92 -6.90
C LEU A 67 -18.22 -4.65 -8.23
N ARG A 68 -17.16 -4.90 -9.01
CA ARG A 68 -17.23 -5.60 -10.29
C ARG A 68 -17.28 -7.13 -10.14
N LEU A 69 -16.81 -7.69 -9.02
CA LEU A 69 -16.77 -9.14 -8.80
C LEU A 69 -18.18 -9.78 -8.80
N PRO A 70 -19.21 -9.23 -8.11
CA PRO A 70 -20.57 -9.76 -8.18
C PRO A 70 -21.17 -9.79 -9.58
N GLU A 71 -20.86 -8.78 -10.41
CA GLU A 71 -21.36 -8.71 -11.79
C GLU A 71 -20.77 -9.84 -12.64
N LEU A 72 -19.47 -10.10 -12.49
CA LEU A 72 -18.78 -11.20 -13.17
C LEU A 72 -19.27 -12.55 -12.67
N GLU A 73 -19.51 -12.70 -11.38
CA GLU A 73 -20.03 -13.97 -10.83
C GLU A 73 -21.44 -14.27 -11.36
N ALA A 74 -22.32 -13.25 -11.41
CA ALA A 74 -23.64 -13.41 -12.04
C ALA A 74 -23.54 -13.74 -13.53
N ALA A 75 -22.58 -13.17 -14.25
CA ALA A 75 -22.35 -13.48 -15.66
C ALA A 75 -21.83 -14.90 -15.87
N LYS A 76 -20.95 -15.41 -14.99
CA LYS A 76 -20.49 -16.80 -15.00
C LYS A 76 -21.64 -17.78 -14.79
N ILE A 77 -22.53 -17.51 -13.83
CA ILE A 77 -23.70 -18.36 -13.58
C ILE A 77 -24.56 -18.46 -14.84
N ARG A 78 -24.87 -17.33 -15.48
CA ARG A 78 -25.65 -17.32 -16.75
C ARG A 78 -24.94 -18.07 -17.89
N ALA A 79 -23.64 -17.90 -18.04
CA ALA A 79 -22.87 -18.61 -19.07
C ALA A 79 -22.91 -20.14 -18.82
N ALA A 80 -22.81 -20.56 -17.56
CA ALA A 80 -22.92 -21.97 -17.17
C ALA A 80 -24.32 -22.54 -17.45
N GLU A 81 -25.38 -21.80 -17.11
CA GLU A 81 -26.77 -22.20 -17.38
C GLU A 81 -27.04 -22.36 -18.88
N ASN A 82 -26.42 -21.54 -19.71
CA ASN A 82 -26.54 -21.59 -21.17
C ASN A 82 -25.62 -22.62 -21.84
N GLY A 83 -24.76 -23.31 -21.08
CA GLY A 83 -23.74 -24.20 -21.64
C GLY A 83 -22.65 -23.49 -22.46
N ASP A 84 -22.52 -22.18 -22.32
CA ASP A 84 -21.52 -21.37 -23.01
C ASP A 84 -20.19 -21.41 -22.25
N HIS A 85 -19.43 -22.47 -22.50
CA HIS A 85 -18.14 -22.70 -21.86
C HIS A 85 -17.06 -21.70 -22.29
N GLU A 86 -17.17 -21.08 -23.48
CA GLU A 86 -16.20 -20.09 -23.93
C GLU A 86 -16.33 -18.81 -23.12
N SER A 87 -17.55 -18.24 -23.05
CA SER A 87 -17.83 -17.07 -22.23
C SER A 87 -17.55 -17.33 -20.75
N TRP A 88 -17.92 -18.51 -20.24
CA TRP A 88 -17.63 -18.88 -18.85
C TRP A 88 -16.13 -18.79 -18.52
N ASN A 89 -15.28 -19.34 -19.39
CA ASN A 89 -13.83 -19.34 -19.20
C ASN A 89 -13.25 -17.92 -19.28
N GLU A 90 -13.75 -17.08 -20.18
CA GLU A 90 -13.30 -15.68 -20.30
C GLU A 90 -13.66 -14.88 -19.04
N ILE A 91 -14.91 -14.99 -18.58
CA ILE A 91 -15.38 -14.28 -17.39
C ILE A 91 -14.65 -14.78 -16.14
N ASP A 92 -14.40 -16.10 -16.02
CA ASP A 92 -13.64 -16.64 -14.89
C ASP A 92 -12.20 -16.11 -14.84
N ARG A 93 -11.52 -16.03 -15.99
CA ARG A 93 -10.18 -15.43 -16.07
C ARG A 93 -10.20 -13.96 -15.64
N GLU A 94 -11.21 -13.20 -16.08
CA GLU A 94 -11.34 -11.80 -15.67
C GLU A 94 -11.61 -11.67 -14.16
N HIS A 95 -12.52 -12.49 -13.62
CA HIS A 95 -12.82 -12.52 -12.18
C HIS A 95 -11.55 -12.81 -11.35
N GLN A 96 -10.76 -13.80 -11.76
CA GLN A 96 -9.49 -14.13 -11.13
C GLN A 96 -8.48 -12.98 -11.23
N ALA A 97 -8.33 -12.37 -12.41
CA ALA A 97 -7.42 -11.25 -12.62
C ALA A 97 -7.78 -10.04 -11.74
N ILE A 98 -9.07 -9.73 -11.60
CA ILE A 98 -9.54 -8.65 -10.73
C ILE A 98 -9.26 -8.99 -9.26
N SER A 99 -9.55 -10.22 -8.83
CA SER A 99 -9.31 -10.66 -7.46
C SER A 99 -7.83 -10.54 -7.10
N ILE A 100 -6.94 -11.07 -7.95
CA ILE A 100 -5.48 -10.96 -7.77
C ILE A 100 -5.02 -9.50 -7.70
N ARG A 101 -5.58 -8.63 -8.55
CA ARG A 101 -5.25 -7.20 -8.54
C ARG A 101 -5.71 -6.51 -7.26
N ALA A 102 -6.92 -6.79 -6.79
CA ALA A 102 -7.44 -6.22 -5.55
C ALA A 102 -6.60 -6.65 -4.34
N ASP A 103 -6.22 -7.93 -4.26
CA ASP A 103 -5.37 -8.45 -3.19
C ASP A 103 -3.98 -7.83 -3.21
N ARG A 104 -3.40 -7.62 -4.40
CA ARG A 104 -2.10 -6.95 -4.54
C ARG A 104 -2.15 -5.52 -4.01
N ILE A 105 -3.17 -4.74 -4.40
CA ILE A 105 -3.33 -3.36 -3.93
C ILE A 105 -3.56 -3.33 -2.41
N ALA A 106 -4.36 -4.26 -1.88
CA ALA A 106 -4.56 -4.40 -0.44
C ALA A 106 -3.25 -4.68 0.32
N ALA A 107 -2.37 -5.52 -0.26
CA ALA A 107 -1.04 -5.77 0.30
C ALA A 107 -0.13 -4.51 0.26
N GLU A 108 -0.21 -3.71 -0.80
CA GLU A 108 0.51 -2.43 -0.91
C GLU A 108 0.01 -1.42 0.13
N ILE A 109 -1.30 -1.28 0.32
CA ILE A 109 -1.92 -0.47 1.40
C ILE A 109 -1.39 -0.91 2.77
N HIS A 110 -1.39 -2.21 3.06
CA HIS A 110 -0.89 -2.72 4.32
C HIS A 110 0.61 -2.43 4.49
N SER A 111 1.39 -2.49 3.41
CA SER A 111 2.81 -2.12 3.48
C SER A 111 3.02 -0.63 3.76
N MET A 112 2.24 0.25 3.11
CA MET A 112 2.29 1.69 3.38
C MET A 112 1.87 2.01 4.82
N GLY A 113 0.86 1.30 5.36
CA GLY A 113 0.44 1.45 6.76
C GLY A 113 1.57 1.18 7.76
N ARG A 114 2.36 0.12 7.54
CA ARG A 114 3.55 -0.17 8.38
C ARG A 114 4.61 0.92 8.28
N ASP A 115 4.79 1.48 7.10
CA ASP A 115 5.78 2.54 6.89
C ASP A 115 5.34 3.86 7.53
N ILE A 116 4.04 4.19 7.51
CA ILE A 116 3.45 5.28 8.30
C ILE A 116 3.69 5.05 9.80
N GLU A 117 3.42 3.85 10.31
CA GLU A 117 3.62 3.52 11.73
C GLU A 117 5.07 3.75 12.17
N LYS A 118 6.05 3.30 11.38
CA LYS A 118 7.48 3.56 11.65
C LYS A 118 7.80 5.05 11.70
N ILE A 119 7.32 5.82 10.71
CA ILE A 119 7.56 7.27 10.68
C ILE A 119 6.93 7.93 11.91
N SER A 120 5.69 7.56 12.26
CA SER A 120 4.98 8.10 13.42
C SER A 120 5.74 7.86 14.72
N ILE A 121 6.26 6.65 14.95
CA ILE A 121 7.07 6.32 16.12
C ILE A 121 8.30 7.24 16.18
N LEU A 122 9.02 7.38 15.06
CA LEU A 122 10.21 8.23 14.98
C LEU A 122 9.89 9.70 15.26
N VAL A 123 8.77 10.22 14.78
CA VAL A 123 8.39 11.62 14.98
C VAL A 123 7.90 11.87 16.41
N ILE A 124 7.05 10.99 16.97
CA ILE A 124 6.46 11.14 18.31
C ILE A 124 7.50 10.99 19.42
N GLU A 125 8.38 9.99 19.36
CA GLU A 125 9.49 9.82 20.33
C GLU A 125 10.36 11.09 20.41
N ASN A 126 10.38 11.88 19.34
CA ASN A 126 11.15 13.11 19.27
C ASN A 126 10.40 14.37 19.73
N ASP A 127 9.09 14.32 19.96
CA ASP A 127 8.35 15.47 20.51
C ASP A 127 8.13 15.37 22.03
N ILE A 128 8.34 14.18 22.64
CA ILE A 128 8.10 13.91 24.07
C ILE A 128 9.37 14.01 24.94
N MET A 129 10.58 14.04 24.35
CA MET A 129 11.88 14.20 25.04
C MET A 129 12.60 15.50 24.66
#